data_AF-A0A4V6S1A0-F1
#
_entry.id   AF-A0A4V6S1A0-F1
#
_cell.length_a   1.000
_cell.length_b   1.000
_cell.length_c   1.000
_cell.angle_alpha   90.00
_cell.angle_beta   90.00
_cell.angle_gamma   90.00
#
_symmetry.space_group_name_H-M   'P 1'
#
loop_
_entity.id
_entity.type
_entity.pdbx_description
1 polymer ?
#
loop_
_entity_poly.entity_id
_entity_poly.type
_entity_poly.pdbx_seq_one_letter_code
_entity_poly.pdbx_strand_id
1 'polypeptide(L)'
;MSSTLTVRLSPSPAFCIKSTSLQPGVFNVSSSSSSKDSLDAPSRRSIPIPKGFKVFVNIAWDKNVPPPPEGSEDAIQRAMLGQDVDELNTDGWFVPVIVSDGREDRDKCELYRLYTDAYAVTNHHSLRTIGNQRI
;
A
#
# COMPACT_ATOMS: atom_id res chain seq x y z
N MET A 1 -15.03 21.77 14.51
CA MET A 1 -13.57 21.91 14.38
C MET A 1 -13.01 20.52 14.12
N SER A 2 -12.33 20.30 12.99
CA SER A 2 -11.69 19.01 12.69
C SER A 2 -10.30 19.01 13.32
N SER A 3 -10.02 18.09 14.26
CA SER A 3 -8.69 17.97 14.88
C SER A 3 -7.87 16.93 14.13
N THR A 4 -6.79 17.36 13.48
CA THR A 4 -5.81 16.45 12.88
C THR A 4 -4.92 15.89 13.98
N LEU A 5 -4.95 14.57 14.18
CA LEU A 5 -4.15 13.87 15.16
C LEU A 5 -2.98 13.19 14.44
N THR A 6 -1.75 13.60 14.75
CA THR A 6 -0.56 12.94 14.19
C THR A 6 -0.39 11.59 14.87
N VAL A 7 -0.54 10.52 14.11
CA VAL A 7 -0.41 9.15 14.62
C VAL A 7 0.88 8.54 14.09
N ARG A 8 1.68 7.96 14.99
CA ARG A 8 2.87 7.18 14.64
C ARG A 8 2.49 5.71 14.55
N LEU A 9 2.61 5.15 13.35
CA LEU A 9 2.33 3.74 13.10
C LEU A 9 3.53 2.87 13.50
N SER A 10 3.24 1.68 14.01
CA SER A 10 4.15 0.58 14.31
C SER A 10 3.61 -0.71 13.66
N PRO A 11 3.63 -0.81 12.32
CA PRO A 11 2.99 -1.89 11.60
C PRO A 11 3.65 -3.24 11.89
N SER A 12 2.82 -4.25 12.17
CA SER A 12 3.24 -5.64 12.39
C SER A 12 3.15 -6.42 11.06
N PRO A 13 4.23 -7.09 10.62
CA PRO A 13 4.23 -7.82 9.36
C PRO A 13 3.17 -8.94 9.32
N ALA A 14 2.55 -9.15 8.16
CA ALA A 14 1.63 -10.26 7.92
C ALA A 14 2.14 -11.17 6.80
N PHE A 15 2.07 -10.72 5.54
CA PHE A 15 2.52 -11.50 4.38
C PHE A 15 3.03 -10.60 3.25
N CYS A 16 3.76 -11.18 2.30
CA CYS A 16 4.30 -10.48 1.13
C CYS A 16 3.61 -10.98 -0.14
N ILE A 17 3.15 -10.06 -0.98
CA ILE A 17 2.62 -10.34 -2.32
C ILE A 17 3.73 -10.11 -3.34
N LYS A 18 4.01 -11.12 -4.15
CA LYS A 18 4.93 -11.01 -5.29
C LYS A 18 4.14 -10.87 -6.58
N SER A 19 4.43 -9.82 -7.34
CA SER A 19 3.86 -9.59 -8.66
C SER A 19 4.94 -9.18 -9.66
N THR A 20 4.54 -8.95 -10.91
CA THR A 20 5.41 -8.52 -12.01
C THR A 20 4.73 -7.40 -12.80
N SER A 21 5.47 -6.36 -13.18
CA SER A 21 4.98 -5.25 -13.99
C SER A 21 4.58 -5.71 -15.40
N LEU A 22 3.37 -5.33 -15.81
CA LEU A 22 2.85 -5.67 -17.14
C LEU A 22 3.29 -4.66 -18.21
N GLN A 23 3.53 -3.42 -17.80
CA GLN A 23 3.92 -2.31 -18.67
C GLN A 23 5.12 -1.56 -18.07
N PRO A 24 5.99 -0.99 -18.91
CA PRO A 24 7.04 -0.10 -18.43
C PRO A 24 6.44 1.17 -17.80
N GLY A 25 7.09 1.69 -16.77
CA GLY A 25 6.69 2.91 -16.08
C GLY A 25 7.83 3.58 -15.33
N VAL A 26 7.53 4.68 -14.65
CA VAL A 26 8.47 5.39 -13.78
C VAL A 26 7.83 5.59 -12.42
N PHE A 27 8.52 5.17 -11.36
CA PHE A 27 8.10 5.39 -9.99
C PHE A 27 8.90 6.52 -9.35
N ASN A 28 8.20 7.54 -8.85
CA ASN A 28 8.84 8.70 -8.23
C ASN A 28 8.85 8.52 -6.71
N VAL A 29 10.04 8.37 -6.12
CA VAL A 29 10.21 8.35 -4.67
C VAL A 29 10.37 9.77 -4.18
N SER A 30 9.45 10.20 -3.33
CA SER A 30 9.69 11.31 -2.40
C SER A 30 10.56 10.80 -1.26
N SER A 31 11.86 11.06 -1.32
CA SER A 31 12.73 10.84 -0.16
C SER A 31 12.30 11.81 0.94
N SER A 32 11.53 11.36 1.93
CA SER A 32 11.38 12.09 3.19
C SER A 32 12.67 11.92 4.01
N SER A 33 13.76 12.52 3.54
CA SER A 33 15.01 12.55 4.27
C SER A 33 14.78 13.28 5.59
N SER A 34 14.71 12.51 6.68
CA SER A 34 14.70 12.97 8.06
C SER A 34 16.06 13.53 8.49
N SER A 35 16.69 14.36 7.66
CA SER A 35 17.88 15.12 8.03
C SER A 35 17.41 16.48 8.55
N LYS A 36 17.44 16.63 9.88
CA LYS A 36 17.03 17.84 10.62
C LYS A 36 17.88 19.10 10.36
N ASP A 37 18.72 19.15 9.32
CA ASP A 37 19.74 20.21 9.25
C ASP A 37 20.24 20.59 7.83
N SER A 38 19.44 20.42 6.77
CA SER A 38 19.77 21.06 5.50
C SER A 38 18.51 21.58 4.79
N LEU A 39 18.56 22.83 4.36
CA LEU A 39 17.59 23.51 3.48
C LEU A 39 17.65 22.99 2.03
N ASP A 40 18.29 21.85 1.77
CA ASP A 40 18.32 21.25 0.45
C ASP A 40 16.94 20.69 0.07
N ALA A 41 16.50 21.09 -1.13
CA ALA A 41 15.23 20.69 -1.72
C ALA A 41 15.04 19.16 -1.70
N PRO A 42 13.81 18.65 -1.54
CA PRO A 42 13.55 17.21 -1.48
C PRO A 42 14.08 16.53 -2.75
N SER A 43 15.10 15.68 -2.60
CA SER A 43 15.63 14.92 -3.73
C SER A 43 14.58 13.89 -4.18
N ARG A 44 13.84 14.23 -5.24
CA ARG A 44 12.93 13.32 -5.92
C ARG A 44 13.78 12.36 -6.74
N ARG A 45 13.74 11.07 -6.41
CA ARG A 45 14.42 10.03 -7.21
C ARG A 45 13.37 9.33 -8.07
N SER A 46 13.59 9.32 -9.37
CA SER A 46 12.76 8.57 -10.32
C SER A 46 13.39 7.21 -10.61
N ILE A 47 12.56 6.18 -10.62
CA ILE A 47 12.97 4.80 -10.82
C ILE A 47 12.30 4.27 -12.07
N PRO A 48 13.07 3.83 -13.07
CA PRO A 48 12.49 3.14 -14.21
C PRO A 48 12.01 1.74 -13.76
N ILE A 49 10.76 1.41 -14.07
CA ILE A 49 10.17 0.08 -13.91
C ILE A 49 9.96 -0.49 -15.30
N PRO A 50 10.89 -1.28 -15.86
CA PRO A 50 10.68 -2.00 -17.12
C PRO A 50 9.48 -2.95 -17.07
N LYS A 51 9.02 -3.44 -18.22
CA LYS A 51 8.10 -4.59 -18.27
C LYS A 51 8.80 -5.85 -17.73
N GLY A 52 8.09 -6.69 -16.99
CA GLY A 52 8.66 -7.91 -16.43
C GLY A 52 9.46 -7.70 -15.14
N PHE A 53 9.46 -6.47 -14.61
CA PHE A 53 10.08 -6.17 -13.32
C PHE A 53 9.25 -6.77 -12.20
N LYS A 54 9.91 -7.45 -11.27
CA LYS A 54 9.24 -7.97 -10.08
C LYS A 54 8.81 -6.80 -9.18
N VAL A 55 7.73 -6.96 -8.43
CA VAL A 55 7.22 -6.00 -7.44
C VAL A 55 6.79 -6.78 -6.20
N PHE A 56 7.11 -6.28 -5.01
CA PHE A 56 6.82 -6.93 -3.74
C PHE A 56 6.02 -6.01 -2.83
N VAL A 57 4.77 -6.35 -2.53
CA VAL A 57 3.94 -5.55 -1.62
C VAL A 57 3.91 -6.25 -0.26
N ASN A 58 4.40 -5.57 0.77
CA ASN A 58 4.40 -6.11 2.13
C ASN A 58 3.13 -5.67 2.86
N ILE A 59 2.24 -6.62 3.10
CA ILE A 59 1.02 -6.36 3.85
C ILE A 59 1.35 -6.44 5.34
N ALA A 60 0.99 -5.39 6.06
CA ALA A 60 1.16 -5.30 7.49
C ALA A 60 -0.15 -4.85 8.14
N TRP A 61 -0.22 -4.92 9.47
CA TRP A 61 -1.36 -4.38 10.20
C TRP A 61 -0.95 -3.48 11.34
N ASP A 62 -1.82 -2.55 11.66
CA ASP A 62 -1.67 -1.66 12.81
C ASP A 62 -3.06 -1.35 13.38
N LYS A 63 -3.16 -1.36 14.71
CA LYS A 63 -4.40 -1.06 15.44
C LYS A 63 -4.90 0.37 15.24
N ASN A 64 -4.00 1.28 14.85
CA ASN A 64 -4.31 2.68 14.62
C ASN A 64 -4.90 2.92 13.22
N VAL A 65 -4.87 1.92 12.33
CA VAL A 65 -5.58 2.02 11.05
C VAL A 65 -7.07 1.79 11.31
N PRO A 66 -7.93 2.74 10.88
CA PRO A 66 -9.36 2.60 11.09
C PRO A 66 -9.87 1.32 10.43
N PRO A 67 -10.80 0.61 11.07
CA PRO A 67 -11.47 -0.50 10.42
C PRO A 67 -12.27 0.00 9.20
N PRO A 68 -12.57 -0.88 8.24
CA PRO A 68 -13.49 -0.54 7.16
C PRO A 68 -14.84 -0.11 7.73
N PRO A 69 -15.58 0.76 7.02
CA PRO A 69 -16.94 1.10 7.43
C PRO A 69 -17.80 -0.16 7.51
N GLU A 70 -18.77 -0.14 8.42
CA GLU A 70 -19.80 -1.18 8.45
C GLU A 70 -20.58 -1.14 7.13
N GLY A 71 -20.69 -2.29 6.47
CA GLY A 71 -21.40 -2.43 5.20
C GLY A 71 -22.29 -3.67 5.25
N SER A 72 -23.39 -3.66 4.49
CA SER A 72 -24.19 -4.86 4.28
C SER A 72 -23.38 -5.93 3.54
N GLU A 73 -23.68 -7.21 3.77
CA GLU A 73 -23.00 -8.31 3.08
C GLU A 73 -23.09 -8.17 1.56
N ASP A 74 -24.24 -7.71 1.05
CA ASP A 74 -24.44 -7.40 -0.37
C ASP A 74 -23.52 -6.28 -0.88
N ALA A 75 -23.25 -5.24 -0.08
CA ALA A 75 -22.31 -4.18 -0.46
C ALA A 75 -20.86 -4.69 -0.48
N ILE A 76 -20.49 -5.51 0.52
CA ILE A 76 -19.16 -6.14 0.57
C ILE A 76 -18.97 -7.06 -0.64
N GLN A 77 -19.96 -7.89 -0.98
CA GLN A 77 -19.87 -8.80 -2.11
C GLN A 77 -19.80 -8.06 -3.45
N ARG A 78 -20.58 -6.98 -3.62
CA ARG A 78 -20.47 -6.11 -4.82
C ARG A 78 -19.10 -5.47 -4.94
N ALA A 79 -18.54 -4.98 -3.85
CA ALA A 79 -17.18 -4.44 -3.82
C ALA A 79 -16.14 -5.51 -4.17
N MET A 80 -16.29 -6.74 -3.65
CA MET A 80 -15.42 -7.88 -3.97
C MET A 80 -15.48 -8.30 -5.44
N LEU A 81 -16.63 -8.17 -6.10
CA LEU A 81 -16.81 -8.43 -7.53
C LEU A 81 -16.32 -7.28 -8.42
N GLY A 82 -15.86 -6.18 -7.84
CA GLY A 82 -15.49 -4.97 -8.58
C GLY A 82 -16.68 -4.34 -9.30
N GLN A 83 -17.90 -4.49 -8.77
CA GLN A 83 -19.12 -3.91 -9.34
C GLN A 83 -19.42 -2.49 -8.80
N ASP A 84 -18.66 -2.05 -7.80
CA ASP A 84 -18.87 -0.80 -7.06
C ASP A 84 -17.76 0.24 -7.34
N VAL A 85 -17.20 0.25 -8.56
CA VAL A 85 -16.06 1.11 -8.95
C VAL A 85 -16.47 2.56 -9.23
N ASP A 86 -17.70 2.94 -8.90
CA ASP A 86 -18.12 4.33 -9.03
C ASP A 86 -17.63 5.08 -7.78
N GLU A 87 -16.54 5.85 -7.92
CA GLU A 87 -15.91 6.60 -6.82
C GLU A 87 -16.86 7.61 -6.13
N LEU A 88 -17.99 7.90 -6.78
CA LEU A 88 -19.05 8.77 -6.27
C LEU A 88 -20.11 8.03 -5.45
N ASN A 89 -20.06 6.71 -5.35
CA ASN A 89 -21.00 5.95 -4.55
C ASN A 89 -20.69 6.13 -3.06
N THR A 90 -21.43 7.02 -2.41
CA THR A 90 -21.30 7.29 -0.97
C THR A 90 -21.61 6.09 -0.09
N ASP A 91 -22.30 5.07 -0.64
CA ASP A 91 -22.63 3.81 0.03
C ASP A 91 -21.63 2.68 -0.30
N GLY A 92 -20.55 3.00 -1.04
CA GLY A 92 -19.54 2.03 -1.44
C GLY A 92 -18.73 1.50 -0.24
N TRP A 93 -18.58 0.18 -0.16
CA TRP A 93 -17.74 -0.44 0.86
C TRP A 93 -16.27 -0.46 0.42
N PHE A 94 -15.36 -0.02 1.29
CA PHE A 94 -13.93 0.03 1.00
C PHE A 94 -13.07 -0.41 2.19
N VAL A 95 -11.84 -0.80 1.91
CA VAL A 95 -10.84 -1.11 2.95
C VAL A 95 -9.85 0.06 3.04
N PRO A 96 -9.76 0.75 4.20
CA PRO A 96 -8.71 1.72 4.43
C PRO A 96 -7.34 1.06 4.34
N VAL A 97 -6.49 1.59 3.48
CA VAL A 97 -5.10 1.17 3.33
C VAL A 97 -4.22 2.41 3.38
N ILE A 98 -3.25 2.41 4.29
CA ILE A 98 -2.16 3.38 4.28
C ILE A 98 -1.05 2.77 3.45
N VAL A 99 -0.54 3.52 2.47
CA VAL A 99 0.53 3.09 1.56
C VAL A 99 1.79 3.92 1.85
N SER A 100 2.89 3.25 2.16
CA SER A 100 4.19 3.92 2.30
C SER A 100 4.81 4.25 0.95
N ASP A 101 5.76 5.18 0.95
CA ASP A 101 6.64 5.40 -0.18
C ASP A 101 7.39 4.11 -0.56
N GLY A 102 7.65 3.97 -1.85
CA GLY A 102 8.39 2.82 -2.34
C GLY A 102 9.89 2.93 -2.14
N ARG A 103 10.50 1.78 -1.86
CA ARG A 103 11.95 1.64 -1.64
C ARG A 103 12.59 0.63 -2.57
N GLU A 104 13.88 0.81 -2.82
CA GLU A 104 14.74 -0.20 -3.45
C GLU A 104 14.97 -1.37 -2.51
N ASP A 105 14.82 -2.59 -3.01
CA ASP A 105 15.37 -3.76 -2.34
C ASP A 105 16.05 -4.72 -3.33
N ARG A 106 16.93 -5.58 -2.79
CA ARG A 106 17.70 -6.57 -3.55
C ARG A 106 17.13 -7.97 -3.32
N ASP A 107 16.74 -8.63 -4.40
CA ASP A 107 16.44 -10.07 -4.38
C ASP A 107 17.77 -10.88 -4.26
N LYS A 108 17.68 -12.13 -3.77
CA LYS A 108 18.85 -13.00 -3.51
C LYS A 108 19.74 -13.25 -4.73
N CYS A 109 19.23 -13.03 -5.95
CA CYS A 109 19.95 -13.26 -7.19
C CYS A 109 20.67 -12.02 -7.75
N GLU A 110 20.64 -10.86 -7.06
CA GLU A 110 21.26 -9.56 -7.41
C GLU A 110 20.96 -8.98 -8.82
N LEU A 111 20.25 -9.70 -9.69
CA LEU A 111 20.07 -9.35 -11.10
C LEU A 111 18.89 -8.40 -11.37
N TYR A 112 17.95 -8.30 -10.43
CA TYR A 112 16.74 -7.49 -10.59
C TYR A 112 16.59 -6.60 -9.36
N ARG A 113 16.93 -5.32 -9.51
CA ARG A 113 16.76 -4.27 -8.49
C ARG A 113 15.27 -4.00 -8.37
N LEU A 114 14.64 -4.47 -7.31
CA LEU A 114 13.21 -4.60 -7.23
C LEU A 114 12.70 -3.52 -6.31
N TYR A 115 11.75 -2.72 -6.80
CA TYR A 115 11.31 -1.56 -6.07
C TYR A 115 9.92 -1.79 -5.48
N THR A 116 9.87 -1.57 -4.17
CA THR A 116 8.79 -0.99 -3.38
C THR A 116 8.08 -1.95 -2.44
N ASP A 117 8.54 -2.01 -1.19
CA ASP A 117 7.67 -2.20 -0.03
C ASP A 117 6.66 -1.05 0.06
N ALA A 118 5.56 -1.19 -0.67
CA ALA A 118 4.33 -0.57 -0.24
C ALA A 118 3.89 -1.36 1.00
N TYR A 119 4.09 -0.78 2.19
CA TYR A 119 3.38 -1.23 3.36
C TYR A 119 1.94 -0.84 3.16
N ALA A 120 1.11 -1.79 2.77
CA ALA A 120 -0.32 -1.65 2.91
C ALA A 120 -0.64 -2.00 4.35
N VAL A 121 -0.83 -0.97 5.19
CA VAL A 121 -1.22 -1.17 6.59
C VAL A 121 -2.73 -1.16 6.65
N THR A 122 -3.30 -2.25 7.16
CA THR A 122 -4.74 -2.39 7.38
C THR A 122 -5.06 -2.84 8.80
N ASN A 123 -6.33 -2.89 9.17
CA ASN A 123 -6.74 -3.39 10.48
C ASN A 123 -6.70 -4.95 10.48
N HIS A 124 -6.49 -5.55 11.64
CA HIS A 124 -6.46 -7.00 11.83
C HIS A 124 -7.73 -7.71 11.33
N HIS A 125 -8.92 -7.08 11.44
CA HIS A 125 -10.15 -7.69 10.93
C HIS A 125 -10.12 -7.84 9.39
N SER A 126 -9.65 -6.82 8.68
CA SER A 126 -9.53 -6.80 7.23
C SER A 126 -8.48 -7.77 6.71
N LEU A 127 -7.36 -7.94 7.43
CA LEU A 127 -6.34 -8.94 7.10
C LEU A 127 -6.91 -10.35 6.98
N ARG A 128 -7.85 -10.72 7.86
CA ARG A 128 -8.47 -12.06 7.82
C ARG A 128 -9.33 -12.26 6.57
N THR A 129 -10.03 -11.21 6.15
CA THR A 129 -10.84 -11.24 4.92
C THR A 129 -9.96 -11.39 3.69
N ILE A 130 -8.82 -10.68 3.64
CA ILE A 130 -7.88 -10.75 2.52
C ILE A 130 -7.13 -12.10 2.51
N GLY A 131 -6.65 -12.57 3.65
CA GLY A 131 -5.82 -13.78 3.76
C GLY A 131 -6.55 -15.10 3.45
N ASN A 132 -7.88 -15.13 3.52
CA ASN A 132 -8.68 -16.31 3.19
C ASN A 132 -8.91 -16.49 1.68
N GLN A 133 -8.52 -15.52 0.85
CA GLN A 133 -8.54 -15.66 -0.60
C GLN A 133 -7.18 -16.15 -1.08
N ARG A 134 -7.07 -17.47 -1.34
CA ARG A 134 -5.97 -17.99 -2.16
C ARG A 134 -6.12 -17.42 -3.57
N ILE A 135 -5.17 -16.59 -3.97
CA ILE A 135 -4.92 -16.20 -5.37
C ILE A 135 -4.37 -17.41 -6.12
#